data_AF-A0A960M954-F1
#
_entry.id   AF-A0A960M954-F1
#
_cell.length_a   1.000
_cell.length_b   1.000
_cell.length_c   1.000
_cell.angle_alpha   90.00
_cell.angle_beta   90.00
_cell.angle_gamma   90.00
#
_symmetry.space_group_name_H-M   'P 1'
#
loop_
_entity.id
_entity.type
_entity.pdbx_description
1 polymer ?
#
loop_
_entity_poly.entity_id
_entity_poly.type
_entity_poly.pdbx_seq_one_letter_code
_entity_poly.pdbx_strand_id
1 'polypeptide(L)'
;EALSDHPGWVGNPWSDWERNLPESTGTIILLGTGLTTVDAIITLRALGWLGTMHAVSRHGWLPHAHFRGVDYAEFPPAGVDLASLGLEPLIELMEKHCQILREAGHNPAIIVDKMRPHTQRIWHEFSLEERHTFARDHAARWNVLRHRIAPEIHAQVAGSQITGQLRVHSAMIERVEAAGDRIRVCLDDGKELEGDLVINATGPQTRFTATRSGFLQNLLHRGLVSPDDMDMGIKIDPEHRVIGQDGQSSGRLLALGPLLRGTYWETIAVPELRGQARRVAETLLEVATLSEPEPVMMEYMI
;
A
#
# COMPACT_ATOMS: atom_id res chain seq x y z
N GLU A 1 11.90 -25.11 -14.21
CA GLU A 1 11.01 -24.12 -14.84
C GLU A 1 10.97 -22.89 -13.94
N ALA A 2 10.99 -21.67 -14.50
CA ALA A 2 10.90 -20.48 -13.66
C ALA A 2 9.47 -20.37 -13.11
N LEU A 3 9.32 -20.10 -11.80
CA LEU A 3 7.99 -19.95 -11.17
C LEU A 3 7.11 -18.92 -11.91
N SER A 4 7.74 -17.89 -12.51
CA SER A 4 7.05 -16.85 -13.28
C SER A 4 6.26 -17.38 -14.47
N ASP A 5 6.65 -18.53 -15.00
CA ASP A 5 6.10 -19.09 -16.24
C ASP A 5 5.12 -20.25 -15.92
N HIS A 6 5.00 -20.63 -14.65
CA HIS A 6 4.11 -21.69 -14.21
C HIS A 6 2.64 -21.25 -14.37
N PRO A 7 1.76 -22.06 -14.98
CA PRO A 7 0.37 -21.67 -15.27
C PRO A 7 -0.45 -21.39 -14.00
N GLY A 8 -0.13 -22.06 -12.90
CA GLY A 8 -0.72 -21.80 -11.59
C GLY A 8 -0.23 -20.54 -10.89
N TRP A 9 0.77 -19.80 -11.42
CA TRP A 9 1.33 -18.63 -10.74
C TRP A 9 0.76 -17.32 -11.30
N VAL A 10 0.15 -16.53 -10.42
CA VAL A 10 -0.40 -15.21 -10.73
C VAL A 10 0.42 -14.15 -9.98
N GLY A 11 1.47 -13.68 -10.63
CA GLY A 11 2.36 -12.66 -10.05
C GLY A 11 1.75 -11.26 -9.97
N ASN A 12 0.74 -10.96 -10.81
CA ASN A 12 -0.01 -9.71 -10.80
C ASN A 12 -1.49 -10.03 -10.50
N PRO A 13 -2.04 -9.64 -9.34
CA PRO A 13 -3.41 -9.97 -8.96
C PRO A 13 -4.47 -9.20 -9.78
N TRP A 14 -4.05 -8.24 -10.61
CA TRP A 14 -4.91 -7.46 -11.50
C TRP A 14 -4.94 -7.97 -12.95
N SER A 15 -4.30 -9.11 -13.25
CA SER A 15 -4.51 -9.81 -14.52
C SER A 15 -5.81 -10.63 -14.49
N ASP A 16 -6.27 -11.09 -15.65
CA ASP A 16 -7.44 -11.97 -15.83
C ASP A 16 -7.24 -13.41 -15.31
N TRP A 17 -6.80 -13.58 -14.05
CA TRP A 17 -6.54 -14.90 -13.45
C TRP A 17 -7.80 -15.74 -13.28
N GLU A 18 -8.97 -15.11 -13.19
CA GLU A 18 -10.28 -15.75 -13.09
C GLU A 18 -10.67 -16.56 -14.34
N ARG A 19 -9.95 -16.38 -15.46
CA ARG A 19 -10.11 -17.24 -16.65
C ARG A 19 -9.47 -18.61 -16.48
N ASN A 20 -8.53 -18.74 -15.54
CA ASN A 20 -7.74 -19.94 -15.30
C ASN A 20 -8.06 -20.54 -13.93
N LEU A 21 -9.33 -20.48 -13.51
CA LEU A 21 -9.74 -21.11 -12.26
C LEU A 21 -9.52 -22.63 -12.33
N PRO A 22 -9.02 -23.23 -11.24
CA PRO A 22 -8.96 -24.68 -11.14
C PRO A 22 -10.38 -25.26 -11.06
N GLU A 23 -10.47 -26.59 -11.05
CA GLU A 23 -11.73 -27.31 -10.87
C GLU A 23 -12.53 -26.81 -9.65
N SER A 24 -13.83 -27.09 -9.61
CA SER A 24 -14.74 -26.55 -8.60
C SER A 24 -14.38 -26.86 -7.14
N THR A 25 -13.52 -27.86 -6.91
CA THR A 25 -13.00 -28.25 -5.59
C THR A 25 -11.49 -28.01 -5.44
N GLY A 26 -10.86 -27.30 -6.38
CA GLY A 26 -9.44 -26.97 -6.34
C GLY A 26 -9.06 -26.06 -5.18
N THR A 27 -7.76 -25.83 -5.03
CA THR A 27 -7.17 -25.02 -3.98
C THR A 27 -6.51 -23.77 -4.56
N ILE A 28 -6.88 -22.60 -4.06
CA ILE A 28 -6.24 -21.33 -4.39
C ILE A 28 -5.48 -20.80 -3.17
N ILE A 29 -4.23 -20.40 -3.34
CA ILE A 29 -3.43 -19.75 -2.29
C ILE A 29 -3.28 -18.26 -2.59
N LEU A 30 -3.71 -17.41 -1.67
CA LEU A 30 -3.58 -15.95 -1.71
C LEU A 30 -2.40 -15.55 -0.84
N LEU A 31 -1.34 -15.02 -1.44
CA LEU A 31 -0.18 -14.52 -0.70
C LEU A 31 -0.47 -13.10 -0.25
N GLY A 32 -0.87 -12.91 0.99
CA GLY A 32 -1.33 -11.64 1.55
C GLY A 32 -2.75 -11.75 2.12
N THR A 33 -3.08 -10.84 3.04
CA THR A 33 -4.41 -10.73 3.67
C THR A 33 -4.96 -9.30 3.57
N GLY A 34 -4.50 -8.52 2.57
CA GLY A 34 -4.93 -7.14 2.36
C GLY A 34 -6.23 -7.01 1.54
N LEU A 35 -6.52 -5.80 1.07
CA LEU A 35 -7.71 -5.52 0.24
C LEU A 35 -7.73 -6.36 -1.05
N THR A 36 -6.59 -6.54 -1.71
CA THR A 36 -6.50 -7.38 -2.92
C THR A 36 -6.91 -8.83 -2.66
N THR A 37 -6.61 -9.39 -1.48
CA THR A 37 -7.10 -10.72 -1.07
C THR A 37 -8.61 -10.73 -0.92
N VAL A 38 -9.19 -9.66 -0.37
CA VAL A 38 -10.65 -9.50 -0.27
C VAL A 38 -11.28 -9.45 -1.67
N ASP A 39 -10.68 -8.71 -2.61
CA ASP A 39 -11.14 -8.62 -4.01
C ASP A 39 -11.14 -10.00 -4.68
N ALA A 40 -10.11 -10.81 -4.46
CA ALA A 40 -10.06 -12.18 -4.96
C ALA A 40 -11.17 -13.06 -4.35
N ILE A 41 -11.39 -12.98 -3.04
CA ILE A 41 -12.44 -13.75 -2.34
C ILE A 41 -13.82 -13.39 -2.88
N ILE A 42 -14.16 -12.09 -3.00
CA ILE A 42 -15.48 -11.69 -3.51
C ILE A 42 -15.67 -12.05 -4.98
N THR A 43 -14.60 -12.00 -5.78
CA THR A 43 -14.62 -12.41 -7.19
C THR A 43 -14.95 -13.90 -7.30
N LEU A 44 -14.23 -14.76 -6.56
CA LEU A 44 -14.48 -16.20 -6.52
C LEU A 44 -15.91 -16.53 -6.08
N ARG A 45 -16.43 -15.81 -5.08
CA ARG A 45 -17.82 -15.97 -4.62
C ARG A 45 -18.83 -15.54 -5.68
N ALA A 46 -18.59 -14.43 -6.37
CA ALA A 46 -19.46 -13.95 -7.45
C ALA A 46 -19.50 -14.93 -8.63
N LEU A 47 -18.39 -15.62 -8.89
CA LEU A 47 -18.29 -16.69 -9.90
C LEU A 47 -18.89 -18.03 -9.43
N GLY A 48 -19.32 -18.14 -8.17
CA GLY A 48 -19.85 -19.38 -7.61
C GLY A 48 -18.80 -20.48 -7.45
N TRP A 49 -17.51 -20.13 -7.37
CA TRP A 49 -16.45 -21.11 -7.19
C TRP A 49 -16.47 -21.68 -5.76
N LEU A 50 -16.43 -23.01 -5.64
CA LEU A 50 -16.69 -23.74 -4.39
C LEU A 50 -15.45 -24.34 -3.73
N GLY A 51 -14.27 -24.11 -4.31
CA GLY A 51 -13.02 -24.71 -3.84
C GLY A 51 -12.50 -24.07 -2.55
N THR A 52 -11.31 -24.51 -2.13
CA THR A 52 -10.68 -24.07 -0.88
C THR A 52 -9.71 -22.94 -1.13
N MET A 53 -9.74 -21.91 -0.28
CA MET A 53 -8.82 -20.78 -0.28
C MET A 53 -7.91 -20.86 0.95
N HIS A 54 -6.63 -20.65 0.74
CA HIS A 54 -5.66 -20.38 1.79
C HIS A 54 -5.17 -18.95 1.64
N ALA A 55 -5.26 -18.13 2.68
CA ALA A 55 -4.64 -16.80 2.69
C ALA A 55 -3.47 -16.80 3.67
N VAL A 56 -2.30 -16.35 3.25
CA VAL A 56 -1.08 -16.38 4.07
C VAL A 56 -0.52 -14.98 4.20
N SER A 57 -0.28 -14.51 5.42
CA SER A 57 0.50 -13.30 5.65
C SER A 57 1.19 -13.36 7.01
N ARG A 58 2.21 -12.51 7.22
CA ARG A 58 3.00 -12.47 8.47
C ARG A 58 2.14 -12.52 9.75
N HIS A 59 1.02 -11.81 9.76
CA HIS A 59 0.15 -11.68 10.94
C HIS A 59 -1.23 -12.33 10.78
N GLY A 60 -1.59 -12.76 9.57
CA GLY A 60 -2.93 -13.29 9.28
C GLY A 60 -4.08 -12.28 9.46
N TRP A 61 -3.79 -10.98 9.54
CA TRP A 61 -4.82 -9.97 9.79
C TRP A 61 -5.59 -9.62 8.52
N LEU A 62 -6.91 -9.79 8.56
CA LEU A 62 -7.83 -9.34 7.52
C LEU A 62 -8.34 -7.90 7.77
N PRO A 63 -8.77 -7.17 6.74
CA PRO A 63 -9.34 -5.84 6.89
C PRO A 63 -10.60 -5.85 7.77
N HIS A 64 -10.71 -4.85 8.66
CA HIS A 64 -11.91 -4.69 9.48
C HIS A 64 -13.08 -4.12 8.69
N ALA A 65 -14.31 -4.38 9.13
CA ALA A 65 -15.49 -3.69 8.63
C ALA A 65 -15.49 -2.20 9.00
N HIS A 66 -16.11 -1.37 8.16
CA HIS A 66 -16.53 -0.03 8.55
C HIS A 66 -17.48 -0.10 9.75
N PHE A 67 -17.35 0.87 10.65
CA PHE A 67 -18.18 1.00 11.83
C PHE A 67 -18.78 2.41 11.88
N ARG A 68 -19.86 2.55 12.64
CA ARG A 68 -20.40 3.86 12.96
C ARG A 68 -19.51 4.50 14.04
N GLY A 69 -18.79 5.54 13.67
CA GLY A 69 -17.95 6.29 14.59
C GLY A 69 -18.75 6.98 15.69
N VAL A 70 -18.06 7.25 16.80
CA VAL A 70 -18.51 8.18 17.84
C VAL A 70 -17.79 9.52 17.63
N ASP A 71 -18.39 10.60 18.12
CA ASP A 71 -17.60 11.83 18.28
C ASP A 71 -16.63 11.62 19.44
N TYR A 72 -15.40 12.08 19.23
CA TYR A 72 -14.30 11.92 20.18
C TYR A 72 -13.40 13.15 20.08
N ALA A 73 -13.75 14.18 20.85
CA ALA A 73 -13.09 15.49 20.83
C ALA A 73 -11.77 15.50 21.62
N GLU A 74 -11.57 14.53 22.52
CA GLU A 74 -10.36 14.41 23.35
C GLU A 74 -9.12 14.01 22.56
N PHE A 75 -9.27 13.60 21.30
CA PHE A 75 -8.16 13.23 20.43
C PHE A 75 -8.24 13.91 19.05
N PRO A 76 -7.15 14.54 18.58
CA PRO A 76 -5.90 14.78 19.32
C PRO A 76 -6.11 15.70 20.54
N PRO A 77 -5.33 15.54 21.62
CA PRO A 77 -5.48 16.39 22.80
C PRO A 77 -5.21 17.86 22.47
N ALA A 78 -5.98 18.76 23.09
CA ALA A 78 -5.86 20.19 22.86
C ALA A 78 -4.44 20.69 23.19
N GLY A 79 -3.86 21.50 22.30
CA GLY A 79 -2.51 22.06 22.47
C GLY A 79 -1.37 21.06 22.21
N VAL A 80 -1.67 19.80 21.87
CA VAL A 80 -0.65 18.82 21.50
C VAL A 80 -0.43 18.84 20.00
N ASP A 81 0.80 19.14 19.60
CA ASP A 81 1.26 18.93 18.24
C ASP A 81 1.69 17.46 18.08
N LEU A 82 0.87 16.66 17.39
CA LEU A 82 1.18 15.24 17.15
C LEU A 82 2.47 15.00 16.36
N ALA A 83 2.88 15.91 15.47
CA ALA A 83 4.04 15.70 14.62
C ALA A 83 5.35 15.90 15.36
N SER A 84 5.36 16.71 16.43
CA SER A 84 6.56 16.95 17.23
C SER A 84 6.82 15.89 18.30
N LEU A 85 5.97 14.86 18.42
CA LEU A 85 6.07 13.88 19.50
C LEU A 85 7.17 12.83 19.28
N GLY A 86 7.50 12.51 18.03
CA GLY A 86 8.25 11.30 17.70
C GLY A 86 7.37 10.04 17.75
N LEU A 87 7.93 8.89 17.36
CA LEU A 87 7.17 7.65 17.16
C LEU A 87 6.65 7.05 18.47
N GLU A 88 7.53 6.80 19.44
CA GLU A 88 7.20 6.12 20.70
C GLU A 88 6.15 6.89 21.52
N PRO A 89 6.32 8.20 21.80
CA PRO A 89 5.31 8.95 22.56
C PRO A 89 3.97 9.05 21.81
N LEU A 90 3.99 9.05 20.47
CA LEU A 90 2.77 9.02 19.68
C LEU A 90 2.04 7.68 19.82
N ILE A 91 2.76 6.56 19.80
CA ILE A 91 2.17 5.23 20.03
C ILE A 91 1.56 5.17 21.43
N GLU A 92 2.29 5.58 22.46
CA GLU A 92 1.79 5.60 23.85
C GLU A 92 0.51 6.44 23.98
N LEU A 93 0.48 7.61 23.34
CA LEU A 93 -0.70 8.46 23.31
C LEU A 93 -1.87 7.77 22.60
N MET A 94 -1.65 7.20 21.42
CA MET A 94 -2.68 6.49 20.67
C MET A 94 -3.23 5.29 21.46
N GLU A 95 -2.36 4.50 22.11
CA GLU A 95 -2.76 3.33 22.89
C GLU A 95 -3.55 3.70 24.14
N LYS A 96 -3.15 4.78 24.84
CA LYS A 96 -3.91 5.34 25.96
C LYS A 96 -5.34 5.70 25.54
N HIS A 97 -5.52 6.43 24.44
CA HIS A 97 -6.86 6.80 23.97
C HIS A 97 -7.64 5.61 23.42
N CYS A 98 -6.97 4.63 22.80
CA CYS A 98 -7.60 3.37 22.43
C CYS A 98 -8.14 2.63 23.65
N GLN A 99 -7.42 2.64 24.77
CA GLN A 99 -7.84 1.99 26.00
C GLN A 99 -9.07 2.67 26.61
N ILE A 100 -9.07 4.01 26.70
CA ILE A 100 -10.23 4.81 27.15
C ILE A 100 -11.49 4.47 26.33
N LEU A 101 -11.35 4.41 25.00
CA LEU A 101 -12.47 4.08 24.12
C LEU A 101 -12.99 2.65 24.35
N ARG A 102 -12.10 1.67 24.56
CA ARG A 102 -12.50 0.29 24.86
C ARG A 102 -13.25 0.19 26.19
N GLU A 103 -12.79 0.88 27.22
CA GLU A 103 -13.43 0.91 28.54
C GLU A 103 -14.83 1.55 28.47
N ALA A 104 -15.02 2.52 27.57
CA ALA A 104 -16.32 3.12 27.27
C ALA A 104 -17.20 2.28 26.30
N GLY A 105 -16.73 1.10 25.85
CA GLY A 105 -17.46 0.25 24.91
C GLY A 105 -17.49 0.78 23.46
N HIS A 106 -16.57 1.66 23.10
CA HIS A 106 -16.43 2.25 21.77
C HIS A 106 -15.33 1.57 20.95
N ASN A 107 -15.45 1.64 19.61
CA ASN A 107 -14.43 1.10 18.72
C ASN A 107 -13.21 2.06 18.66
N PRO A 108 -12.00 1.61 19.05
CA PRO A 108 -10.81 2.45 19.08
C PRO A 108 -10.28 2.85 17.69
N ALA A 109 -10.77 2.24 16.61
CA ALA A 109 -10.32 2.54 15.25
C ALA A 109 -10.61 3.99 14.80
N ILE A 110 -11.45 4.75 15.54
CA ILE A 110 -11.68 6.18 15.32
C ILE A 110 -10.40 7.00 15.53
N ILE A 111 -9.46 6.53 16.35
CA ILE A 111 -8.16 7.17 16.56
C ILE A 111 -7.38 7.25 15.24
N VAL A 112 -7.41 6.19 14.43
CA VAL A 112 -6.77 6.20 13.10
C VAL A 112 -7.40 7.28 12.22
N ASP A 113 -8.72 7.45 12.25
CA ASP A 113 -9.41 8.46 11.44
C ASP A 113 -9.03 9.88 11.85
N LYS A 114 -8.93 10.14 13.16
CA LYS A 114 -8.48 11.43 13.71
C LYS A 114 -7.00 11.72 13.43
N MET A 115 -6.17 10.68 13.25
CA MET A 115 -4.76 10.83 12.87
C MET A 115 -4.56 11.25 11.41
N ARG A 116 -5.48 10.88 10.50
CA ARG A 116 -5.31 11.05 9.05
C ARG A 116 -4.91 12.46 8.59
N PRO A 117 -5.51 13.55 9.10
CA PRO A 117 -5.10 14.90 8.69
C PRO A 117 -3.66 15.26 9.04
N HIS A 118 -3.01 14.49 9.91
CA HIS A 118 -1.68 14.76 10.44
C HIS A 118 -0.60 13.79 9.93
N THR A 119 -0.97 12.69 9.27
CA THR A 119 -0.03 11.58 8.95
C THR A 119 1.17 12.02 8.13
N GLN A 120 0.98 12.85 7.09
CA GLN A 120 2.10 13.31 6.26
C GLN A 120 3.06 14.21 7.03
N ARG A 121 2.54 15.07 7.92
CA ARG A 121 3.38 15.94 8.74
C ARG A 121 4.13 15.15 9.81
N ILE A 122 3.46 14.23 10.48
CA ILE A 122 4.09 13.30 11.44
C ILE A 122 5.21 12.52 10.74
N TRP A 123 4.93 11.95 9.56
CA TRP A 123 5.93 11.21 8.79
C TRP A 123 7.13 12.08 8.41
N HIS A 124 6.88 13.34 8.03
CA HIS A 124 7.94 14.29 7.69
C HIS A 124 8.85 14.59 8.88
N GLU A 125 8.28 14.78 10.08
CA GLU A 125 9.05 15.07 11.30
C GLU A 125 9.78 13.85 11.87
N PHE A 126 9.30 12.63 11.59
CA PHE A 126 10.02 11.42 11.98
C PHE A 126 11.43 11.38 11.39
N SER A 127 12.38 11.03 12.26
CA SER A 127 13.71 10.61 11.85
C SER A 127 13.65 9.40 10.93
N LEU A 128 14.72 9.18 10.16
CA LEU A 128 14.81 8.03 9.27
C LEU A 128 14.67 6.70 10.03
N GLU A 129 15.24 6.62 11.24
CA GLU A 129 15.14 5.45 12.11
C GLU A 129 13.69 5.19 12.55
N GLU A 130 12.96 6.22 12.98
CA GLU A 130 11.55 6.12 13.34
C GLU A 130 10.69 5.68 12.14
N ARG A 131 10.95 6.22 10.94
CA ARG A 131 10.25 5.78 9.72
C ARG A 131 10.48 4.30 9.43
N HIS A 132 11.71 3.81 9.60
CA HIS A 132 12.03 2.39 9.44
C HIS A 132 11.34 1.53 10.50
N THR A 133 11.39 1.93 11.77
CA THR A 133 10.70 1.22 12.87
C THR A 133 9.19 1.18 12.63
N PHE A 134 8.57 2.30 12.26
CA PHE A 134 7.15 2.34 11.89
C PHE A 134 6.84 1.40 10.74
N ALA A 135 7.60 1.45 9.65
CA ALA A 135 7.37 0.63 8.46
C ALA A 135 7.46 -0.88 8.76
N ARG A 136 8.43 -1.29 9.59
CA ARG A 136 8.68 -2.68 9.96
C ARG A 136 7.61 -3.23 10.91
N ASP A 137 7.29 -2.46 11.94
CA ASP A 137 6.59 -2.98 13.13
C ASP A 137 5.12 -2.53 13.19
N HIS A 138 4.79 -1.33 12.69
CA HIS A 138 3.49 -0.71 12.91
C HIS A 138 2.64 -0.57 11.65
N ALA A 139 3.24 -0.44 10.47
CA ALA A 139 2.53 -0.19 9.21
C ALA A 139 1.47 -1.25 8.89
N ALA A 140 1.72 -2.53 9.20
CA ALA A 140 0.74 -3.60 8.96
C ALA A 140 -0.54 -3.40 9.78
N ARG A 141 -0.40 -3.09 11.08
CA ARG A 141 -1.53 -2.84 11.99
C ARG A 141 -2.28 -1.58 11.59
N TRP A 142 -1.55 -0.53 11.26
CA TRP A 142 -2.09 0.71 10.72
C TRP A 142 -2.94 0.45 9.47
N ASN A 143 -2.40 -0.28 8.50
CA ASN A 143 -3.08 -0.56 7.24
C ASN A 143 -4.38 -1.34 7.43
N VAL A 144 -4.40 -2.33 8.31
CA VAL A 144 -5.60 -3.13 8.63
C VAL A 144 -6.72 -2.30 9.27
N LEU A 145 -6.36 -1.32 10.08
CA LEU A 145 -7.32 -0.42 10.74
C LEU A 145 -7.78 0.73 9.85
N ARG A 146 -6.92 1.19 8.94
CA ARG A 146 -7.21 2.28 8.00
C ARG A 146 -8.05 1.82 6.81
N HIS A 147 -7.66 0.70 6.19
CA HIS A 147 -8.25 0.22 4.94
C HIS A 147 -9.41 -0.72 5.23
N ARG A 148 -10.50 -0.16 5.75
CA ARG A 148 -11.69 -0.92 6.13
C ARG A 148 -12.55 -1.25 4.91
N ILE A 149 -13.32 -2.32 5.03
CA ILE A 149 -14.22 -2.82 3.99
C ILE A 149 -15.68 -2.64 4.41
N ALA A 150 -16.60 -2.65 3.44
CA ALA A 150 -18.03 -2.56 3.73
C ALA A 150 -18.50 -3.73 4.62
N PRO A 151 -19.46 -3.53 5.54
CA PRO A 151 -19.95 -4.59 6.42
C PRO A 151 -20.43 -5.85 5.67
N GLU A 152 -21.06 -5.68 4.51
CA GLU A 152 -21.55 -6.77 3.67
C GLU A 152 -20.40 -7.60 3.08
N ILE A 153 -19.31 -6.93 2.68
CA ILE A 153 -18.10 -7.58 2.16
C ILE A 153 -17.39 -8.31 3.30
N HIS A 154 -17.28 -7.70 4.47
CA HIS A 154 -16.73 -8.35 5.65
C HIS A 154 -17.53 -9.60 6.03
N ALA A 155 -18.86 -9.55 5.98
CA ALA A 155 -19.72 -10.70 6.24
C ALA A 155 -19.48 -11.85 5.25
N GLN A 156 -19.20 -11.55 3.98
CA GLN A 156 -18.86 -12.57 2.99
C GLN A 156 -17.52 -13.26 3.30
N VAL A 157 -16.49 -12.48 3.64
CA VAL A 157 -15.17 -13.02 4.02
C VAL A 157 -15.29 -13.88 5.28
N ALA A 158 -15.96 -13.37 6.32
CA ALA A 158 -16.21 -14.11 7.55
C ALA A 158 -17.02 -15.40 7.30
N GLY A 159 -18.02 -15.35 6.41
CA GLY A 159 -18.79 -16.52 6.00
C GLY A 159 -17.92 -17.60 5.33
N SER A 160 -16.98 -17.20 4.47
CA SER A 160 -16.01 -18.15 3.89
C SER A 160 -15.08 -18.75 4.96
N GLN A 161 -14.72 -18.01 6.02
CA GLN A 161 -13.96 -18.60 7.13
C GLN A 161 -14.79 -19.61 7.93
N ILE A 162 -16.03 -19.25 8.29
CA ILE A 162 -16.93 -20.08 9.09
C ILE A 162 -17.25 -21.41 8.37
N THR A 163 -17.44 -21.36 7.05
CA THR A 163 -17.71 -22.55 6.22
C THR A 163 -16.45 -23.39 5.95
N GLY A 164 -15.28 -22.94 6.38
CA GLY A 164 -13.99 -23.60 6.13
C GLY A 164 -13.46 -23.43 4.71
N GLN A 165 -14.16 -22.68 3.87
CA GLN A 165 -13.75 -22.35 2.50
C GLN A 165 -12.50 -21.47 2.49
N LEU A 166 -12.35 -20.56 3.47
CA LEU A 166 -11.16 -19.72 3.64
C LEU A 166 -10.41 -20.11 4.91
N ARG A 167 -9.14 -20.46 4.76
CA ARG A 167 -8.21 -20.72 5.87
C ARG A 167 -7.12 -19.67 5.87
N VAL A 168 -7.02 -18.91 6.96
CA VAL A 168 -6.01 -17.85 7.11
C VAL A 168 -4.84 -18.37 7.94
N HIS A 169 -3.63 -18.15 7.46
CA HIS A 169 -2.38 -18.57 8.09
C HIS A 169 -1.56 -17.33 8.47
N SER A 170 -1.17 -17.26 9.74
CA SER A 170 -0.24 -16.25 10.26
C SER A 170 1.17 -16.83 10.25
N ALA A 171 1.89 -16.58 9.17
CA ALA A 171 3.25 -17.11 8.94
C ALA A 171 3.99 -16.26 7.89
N MET A 172 5.31 -16.30 7.91
CA MET A 172 6.12 -15.73 6.82
C MET A 172 6.27 -16.75 5.69
N ILE A 173 6.21 -16.28 4.44
CA ILE A 173 6.50 -17.12 3.28
C ILE A 173 8.02 -17.15 3.10
N GLU A 174 8.63 -18.32 3.24
CA GLU A 174 10.07 -18.51 3.01
C GLU A 174 10.37 -18.78 1.55
N ARG A 175 9.56 -19.62 0.91
CA ARG A 175 9.77 -20.05 -0.46
C ARG A 175 8.45 -20.34 -1.16
N VAL A 176 8.44 -20.03 -2.47
CA VAL A 176 7.38 -20.45 -3.39
C VAL A 176 8.07 -21.19 -4.54
N GLU A 177 7.62 -22.40 -4.83
CA GLU A 177 8.25 -23.26 -5.83
C GLU A 177 7.22 -24.10 -6.59
N ALA A 178 7.56 -24.48 -7.82
CA ALA A 178 6.74 -25.39 -8.61
C ALA A 178 6.83 -26.81 -8.03
N ALA A 179 5.68 -27.49 -7.95
CA ALA A 179 5.53 -28.85 -7.44
C ALA A 179 4.64 -29.65 -8.41
N GLY A 180 5.22 -30.06 -9.55
CA GLY A 180 4.46 -30.66 -10.65
C GLY A 180 3.53 -29.62 -11.28
N ASP A 181 2.24 -29.95 -11.39
CA ASP A 181 1.21 -29.05 -11.92
C ASP A 181 0.68 -28.05 -10.89
N ARG A 182 1.16 -28.12 -9.64
CA ARG A 182 0.75 -27.28 -8.52
C ARG A 182 1.91 -26.41 -8.05
N ILE A 183 1.62 -25.46 -7.18
CA ILE A 183 2.63 -24.61 -6.56
C ILE A 183 2.65 -24.89 -5.06
N ARG A 184 3.85 -25.09 -4.54
CA ARG A 184 4.12 -25.22 -3.12
C ARG A 184 4.56 -23.89 -2.53
N VAL A 185 3.97 -23.54 -1.39
CA VAL A 185 4.31 -22.38 -0.56
C VAL A 185 4.83 -22.91 0.78
N CYS A 186 6.12 -22.73 1.04
CA CYS A 186 6.79 -23.12 2.28
C CYS A 186 6.76 -21.95 3.26
N LEU A 187 6.32 -22.22 4.49
CA LEU A 187 6.17 -21.25 5.57
C LEU A 187 7.30 -21.40 6.59
N ASP A 188 7.58 -20.32 7.32
CA ASP A 188 8.61 -20.27 8.37
C ASP A 188 8.33 -21.15 9.59
N ASP A 189 7.09 -21.59 9.76
CA ASP A 189 6.70 -22.58 10.78
C ASP A 189 6.85 -24.04 10.31
N GLY A 190 7.44 -24.26 9.13
CA GLY A 190 7.67 -25.56 8.52
C GLY A 190 6.45 -26.19 7.86
N LYS A 191 5.29 -25.51 7.84
CA LYS A 191 4.13 -25.97 7.07
C LYS A 191 4.33 -25.71 5.58
N GLU A 192 3.76 -26.60 4.79
CA GLU A 192 3.72 -26.46 3.34
C GLU A 192 2.27 -26.45 2.88
N LEU A 193 1.95 -25.51 2.00
CA LEU A 193 0.65 -25.42 1.35
C LEU A 193 0.84 -25.68 -0.14
N GLU A 194 0.00 -26.50 -0.73
CA GLU A 194 -0.02 -26.73 -2.17
C GLU A 194 -1.33 -26.26 -2.79
N GLY A 195 -1.22 -25.44 -3.82
CA GLY A 195 -2.35 -24.82 -4.52
C GLY A 195 -2.26 -25.05 -6.03
N ASP A 196 -3.44 -25.15 -6.65
CA ASP A 196 -3.58 -25.25 -8.10
C ASP A 196 -3.40 -23.86 -8.76
N LEU A 197 -3.77 -22.80 -8.03
CA LEU A 197 -3.51 -21.41 -8.39
C LEU A 197 -2.96 -20.66 -7.18
N VAL A 198 -1.93 -19.83 -7.37
CA VAL A 198 -1.33 -18.99 -6.34
C VAL A 198 -1.30 -17.55 -6.81
N ILE A 199 -1.96 -16.68 -6.07
CA ILE A 199 -2.12 -15.26 -6.40
C ILE A 199 -1.28 -14.42 -5.45
N ASN A 200 -0.33 -13.67 -6.01
CA ASN A 200 0.49 -12.74 -5.25
C ASN A 200 -0.30 -11.46 -4.91
N ALA A 201 -0.84 -11.41 -3.70
CA ALA A 201 -1.56 -10.27 -3.13
C ALA A 201 -0.77 -9.56 -2.02
N THR A 202 0.58 -9.65 -2.04
CA THR A 202 1.46 -9.12 -0.98
C THR A 202 1.57 -7.59 -0.98
N GLY A 203 0.92 -6.93 -1.94
CA GLY A 203 0.94 -5.48 -2.13
C GLY A 203 2.05 -5.03 -3.09
N PRO A 204 2.17 -3.72 -3.31
CA PRO A 204 3.19 -3.17 -4.20
C PRO A 204 4.59 -3.42 -3.64
N GLN A 205 5.54 -3.66 -4.56
CA GLN A 205 6.96 -3.77 -4.25
C GLN A 205 7.41 -2.60 -3.38
N THR A 206 8.00 -2.90 -2.22
CA THR A 206 8.36 -1.88 -1.23
C THR A 206 9.60 -1.09 -1.63
N ARG A 207 10.50 -1.69 -2.40
CA ARG A 207 11.74 -1.07 -2.87
C ARG A 207 11.59 -0.47 -4.26
N PHE A 208 11.69 0.86 -4.36
CA PHE A 208 11.60 1.60 -5.61
C PHE A 208 12.72 1.20 -6.58
N THR A 209 13.95 1.08 -6.08
CA THR A 209 15.11 0.63 -6.89
C THR A 209 14.95 -0.78 -7.46
N ALA A 210 14.10 -1.61 -6.86
CA ALA A 210 13.79 -2.97 -7.33
C ALA A 210 12.58 -3.02 -8.30
N THR A 211 12.16 -1.88 -8.84
CA THR A 211 11.07 -1.79 -9.81
C THR A 211 11.33 -2.65 -11.05
N ARG A 212 10.26 -3.26 -11.58
CA ARG A 212 10.30 -4.02 -12.85
C ARG A 212 9.93 -3.16 -14.06
N SER A 213 9.56 -1.90 -13.86
CA SER A 213 9.25 -0.98 -14.95
C SER A 213 10.54 -0.58 -15.66
N GLY A 214 10.68 -0.99 -16.93
CA GLY A 214 11.83 -0.61 -17.75
C GLY A 214 12.00 0.91 -17.87
N PHE A 215 10.91 1.68 -17.88
CA PHE A 215 10.95 3.14 -17.86
C PHE A 215 11.63 3.68 -16.59
N LEU A 216 11.19 3.23 -15.41
CA LEU A 216 11.75 3.68 -14.13
C LEU A 216 13.19 3.20 -13.94
N GLN A 217 13.52 1.98 -14.36
CA GLN A 217 14.90 1.47 -14.37
C GLN A 217 15.81 2.34 -15.24
N ASN A 218 15.35 2.74 -16.42
CA ASN A 218 16.12 3.62 -17.31
C ASN A 218 16.32 5.02 -16.71
N LEU A 219 15.31 5.59 -16.04
CA LEU A 219 15.47 6.87 -15.34
C LEU A 219 16.50 6.78 -14.22
N LEU A 220 16.45 5.72 -13.40
CA LEU A 220 17.41 5.44 -12.33
C LEU A 220 18.83 5.27 -12.90
N HIS A 221 18.99 4.44 -13.93
CA HIS A 221 20.29 4.18 -14.56
C HIS A 221 20.93 5.44 -15.15
N ARG A 222 20.11 6.35 -15.68
CA ARG A 222 20.55 7.64 -16.22
C ARG A 222 20.74 8.74 -15.16
N GLY A 223 20.49 8.45 -13.88
CA GLY A 223 20.58 9.41 -12.79
C GLY A 223 19.53 10.53 -12.82
N LEU A 224 18.47 10.38 -13.63
CA LEU A 224 17.39 11.39 -13.78
C LEU A 224 16.40 11.38 -12.62
N VAL A 225 16.37 10.29 -11.85
CA VAL A 225 15.61 10.13 -10.60
C VAL A 225 16.53 9.52 -9.56
N SER A 226 16.30 9.81 -8.30
CA SER A 226 16.91 9.12 -7.16
C SER A 226 15.82 8.54 -6.24
N PRO A 227 16.07 7.42 -5.55
CA PRO A 227 15.15 6.93 -4.53
C PRO A 227 15.07 7.93 -3.37
N ASP A 228 13.91 8.01 -2.72
CA ASP A 228 13.80 8.68 -1.42
C ASP A 228 14.61 7.93 -0.34
N ASP A 229 14.75 8.55 0.84
CA ASP A 229 15.61 8.01 1.90
C ASP A 229 15.15 6.65 2.45
N MET A 230 13.89 6.25 2.19
CA MET A 230 13.32 4.96 2.56
C MET A 230 13.42 3.92 1.42
N ASP A 231 13.89 4.31 0.23
CA ASP A 231 13.80 3.53 -1.02
C ASP A 231 12.36 3.07 -1.30
N MET A 232 11.36 3.87 -0.91
CA MET A 232 9.93 3.53 -1.07
C MET A 232 9.25 4.30 -2.21
N GLY A 233 10.01 5.14 -2.90
CA GLY A 233 9.53 6.06 -3.92
C GLY A 233 10.66 6.90 -4.52
N ILE A 234 10.27 7.88 -5.31
CA ILE A 234 11.15 8.87 -5.95
C ILE A 234 11.33 10.06 -5.01
N LYS A 235 12.57 10.50 -4.85
CA LYS A 235 12.90 11.71 -4.10
C LYS A 235 12.43 12.96 -4.83
N ILE A 236 11.78 13.86 -4.12
CA ILE A 236 11.30 15.15 -4.63
C ILE A 236 11.69 16.30 -3.71
N ASP A 237 11.68 17.51 -4.25
CA ASP A 237 11.70 18.75 -3.48
C ASP A 237 10.27 19.15 -3.01
N PRO A 238 10.12 20.19 -2.18
CA PRO A 238 8.81 20.65 -1.68
C PRO A 238 7.82 21.08 -2.78
N GLU A 239 8.31 21.42 -3.97
CA GLU A 239 7.52 21.79 -5.15
C GLU A 239 7.21 20.59 -6.07
N HIS A 240 7.47 19.37 -5.59
CA HIS A 240 7.24 18.11 -6.31
C HIS A 240 8.15 17.86 -7.52
N ARG A 241 9.24 18.63 -7.66
CA ARG A 241 10.25 18.36 -8.69
C ARG A 241 11.07 17.16 -8.27
N VAL A 242 11.26 16.23 -9.21
CA VAL A 242 12.10 15.05 -9.02
C VAL A 242 13.54 15.49 -8.75
N ILE A 243 14.18 14.88 -7.76
CA ILE A 243 15.60 15.10 -7.46
C ILE A 243 16.42 14.00 -8.13
N GLY A 244 17.37 14.41 -8.98
CA GLY A 244 18.31 13.52 -9.65
C GLY A 244 19.39 12.96 -8.72
N GLN A 245 20.24 12.07 -9.24
CA GLN A 245 21.37 11.51 -8.48
C GLN A 245 22.43 12.58 -8.15
N ASP A 246 22.47 13.67 -8.91
CA ASP A 246 23.30 14.85 -8.68
C ASP A 246 22.79 15.75 -7.54
N GLY A 247 21.64 15.40 -6.93
CA GLY A 247 21.00 16.17 -5.88
C GLY A 247 20.28 17.42 -6.38
N GLN A 248 20.15 17.62 -7.69
CA GLN A 248 19.48 18.79 -8.28
C GLN A 248 18.02 18.48 -8.58
N SER A 249 17.16 19.48 -8.36
CA SER A 249 15.75 19.43 -8.77
C SER A 249 15.64 19.49 -10.30
N SER A 250 14.83 18.59 -10.86
CA SER A 250 14.55 18.56 -12.29
C SER A 250 13.73 19.76 -12.72
N GLY A 251 14.14 20.42 -13.81
CA GLY A 251 13.33 21.45 -14.46
C GLY A 251 12.17 20.91 -15.32
N ARG A 252 12.03 19.59 -15.45
CA ARG A 252 11.04 18.96 -16.37
C ARG A 252 10.23 17.82 -15.75
N LEU A 253 10.78 17.14 -14.75
CA LEU A 253 10.13 15.98 -14.14
C LEU A 253 9.50 16.37 -12.80
N LEU A 254 8.20 16.13 -12.70
CA LEU A 254 7.40 16.27 -11.47
C LEU A 254 6.82 14.91 -11.12
N ALA A 255 6.61 14.66 -9.83
CA ALA A 255 6.01 13.40 -9.36
C ALA A 255 4.89 13.64 -8.34
N LEU A 256 3.88 12.79 -8.36
CA LEU A 256 2.82 12.74 -7.37
C LEU A 256 2.31 11.30 -7.16
N GLY A 257 1.55 11.11 -6.09
CA GLY A 257 0.84 9.88 -5.78
C GLY A 257 1.73 8.75 -5.26
N PRO A 258 1.44 7.48 -5.61
CA PRO A 258 2.09 6.32 -5.00
C PRO A 258 3.63 6.29 -5.15
N LEU A 259 4.17 7.00 -6.15
CA LEU A 259 5.61 7.13 -6.34
C LEU A 259 6.29 7.95 -5.24
N LEU A 260 5.55 8.63 -4.36
CA LEU A 260 6.11 9.46 -3.29
C LEU A 260 6.04 8.79 -1.93
N ARG A 261 5.83 7.46 -1.86
CA ARG A 261 5.46 6.79 -0.60
C ARG A 261 6.47 6.93 0.52
N GLY A 262 7.77 7.00 0.23
CA GLY A 262 8.77 7.23 1.28
C GLY A 262 8.89 8.69 1.69
N THR A 263 8.56 9.65 0.81
CA THR A 263 8.46 11.08 1.15
C THR A 263 7.17 11.40 1.91
N TYR A 264 6.05 10.83 1.49
CA TYR A 264 4.71 11.05 2.04
C TYR A 264 4.05 9.72 2.38
N TRP A 265 3.91 9.43 3.68
CA TRP A 265 3.04 8.35 4.12
C TRP A 265 1.58 8.62 3.70
N GLU A 266 0.84 7.55 3.38
CA GLU A 266 -0.55 7.62 2.89
C GLU A 266 -0.79 8.39 1.58
N THR A 267 0.15 8.36 0.64
CA THR A 267 0.06 9.01 -0.68
C THR A 267 -0.74 8.22 -1.74
N ILE A 268 -1.90 7.68 -1.35
CA ILE A 268 -2.74 6.84 -2.25
C ILE A 268 -4.22 7.23 -2.27
N ALA A 269 -4.69 7.99 -1.27
CA ALA A 269 -6.10 8.34 -1.15
C ALA A 269 -6.41 9.72 -1.77
N VAL A 270 -7.68 9.90 -2.16
CA VAL A 270 -8.14 11.08 -2.91
C VAL A 270 -7.81 12.41 -2.22
N PRO A 271 -8.00 12.60 -0.89
CA PRO A 271 -7.68 13.87 -0.24
C PRO A 271 -6.21 14.27 -0.40
N GLU A 272 -5.30 13.32 -0.19
CA GLU A 272 -3.86 13.52 -0.30
C GLU A 272 -3.46 13.79 -1.76
N LEU A 273 -3.96 12.97 -2.69
CA LEU A 273 -3.69 13.12 -4.13
C LEU A 273 -4.16 14.47 -4.68
N ARG A 274 -5.31 15.00 -4.21
CA ARG A 274 -5.80 16.32 -4.62
C ARG A 274 -4.86 17.45 -4.19
N GLY A 275 -4.31 17.37 -2.98
CA GLY A 275 -3.34 18.35 -2.48
C GLY A 275 -2.06 18.35 -3.32
N GLN A 276 -1.53 17.16 -3.61
CA GLN A 276 -0.33 17.00 -4.43
C GLN A 276 -0.54 17.44 -5.88
N ALA A 277 -1.69 17.08 -6.48
CA ALA A 277 -2.04 17.49 -7.84
C ALA A 277 -2.12 19.02 -7.97
N ARG A 278 -2.71 19.70 -6.96
CA ARG A 278 -2.71 21.16 -6.91
C ARG A 278 -1.28 21.72 -6.87
N ARG A 279 -0.42 21.20 -5.99
CA ARG A 279 0.97 21.68 -5.88
C ARG A 279 1.73 21.50 -7.19
N VAL A 280 1.63 20.33 -7.82
CA VAL A 280 2.25 20.07 -9.14
C VAL A 280 1.75 21.06 -10.19
N ALA A 281 0.45 21.38 -10.22
CA ALA A 281 -0.12 22.34 -11.16
C ALA A 281 0.40 23.77 -10.92
N GLU A 282 0.52 24.20 -9.65
CA GLU A 282 1.13 25.49 -9.29
C GLU A 282 2.58 25.56 -9.80
N THR A 283 3.38 24.52 -9.54
CA THR A 283 4.78 24.43 -10.01
C THR A 283 4.89 24.51 -11.52
N LEU A 284 4.00 23.85 -12.27
CA LEU A 284 3.98 23.89 -13.74
C LEU A 284 3.71 25.30 -14.28
N LEU A 285 2.79 26.04 -13.65
CA LEU A 285 2.44 27.39 -14.09
C LEU A 285 3.58 28.38 -13.84
N GLU A 286 4.30 28.24 -12.73
CA GLU A 286 5.49 29.05 -12.44
C GLU A 286 6.62 28.79 -13.45
N VAL A 287 6.85 27.52 -13.82
CA VAL A 287 7.83 27.15 -14.86
C VAL A 287 7.41 27.70 -16.23
N ALA A 288 6.12 27.67 -16.55
CA ALA A 288 5.60 28.23 -17.80
C ALA A 288 5.79 29.76 -17.87
N THR A 289 5.70 30.47 -16.75
CA THR A 289 5.99 31.92 -16.69
C THR A 289 7.49 32.26 -16.78
N LEU A 290 8.38 31.33 -16.42
CA LEU A 290 9.84 31.50 -16.54
C LEU A 290 10.37 31.14 -17.94
N SER A 291 9.56 30.46 -18.76
CA SER A 291 9.87 30.20 -20.16
C SER A 291 9.30 31.34 -21.00
N GLU A 292 10.07 32.41 -21.22
CA GLU A 292 9.65 33.43 -22.19
C GLU A 292 9.36 32.75 -23.55
N PRO A 293 8.24 33.06 -24.21
CA PRO A 293 8.02 32.58 -25.56
C PRO A 293 9.10 33.15 -26.47
N GLU A 294 9.81 32.30 -27.22
CA GLU A 294 10.66 32.77 -28.31
C GLU A 294 9.82 33.67 -29.23
N PRO A 295 10.28 34.88 -29.57
CA PRO A 295 9.55 35.74 -30.49
C PRO A 295 9.53 35.04 -31.85
N VAL A 296 8.33 34.61 -32.26
CA VAL A 296 8.08 34.14 -33.61
C VAL A 296 8.25 35.34 -34.55
N MET A 297 9.44 35.48 -35.12
CA MET A 297 9.70 36.35 -36.25
C MET A 297 8.98 35.79 -37.47
N MET A 298 7.78 36.28 -37.74
CA MET A 298 7.18 36.12 -39.07
C MET A 298 7.88 37.07 -40.04
N GLU A 299 8.84 36.54 -40.79
CA GLU A 299 9.33 37.18 -42.01
C GLU A 299 8.19 37.20 -43.04
N TYR A 300 7.62 38.39 -43.25
CA TYR A 300 6.83 38.64 -44.45
C TYR A 300 7.80 38.80 -45.62
N MET A 301 7.85 37.80 -46.49
CA MET A 301 8.40 37.94 -47.83
C MET A 301 7.41 38.78 -48.65
N ILE A 302 7.82 40.00 -49.03
CA ILE A 302 7.18 40.81 -50.07
C ILE A 302 7.59 40.27 -51.43
#